data_AF-A0A2S6R5L7-F1
#
_entry.id   AF-A0A2S6R5L7-F1
#
_cell.length_a   1.000
_cell.length_b   1.000
_cell.length_c   1.000
_cell.angle_alpha   90.00
_cell.angle_beta   90.00
_cell.angle_gamma   90.00
#
_symmetry.space_group_name_H-M   'P 1'
#
loop_
_entity.id
_entity.type
_entity.pdbx_description
1 polymer ?
#
loop_
_entity_poly.entity_id
_entity_poly.type
_entity_poly.pdbx_seq_one_letter_code
_entity_poly.pdbx_strand_id
1 'polypeptide(L)' 'MLTKKQLELLLFIDEHLKNHGTAPSFEEMKIAVNLKSKSGIHRLVTALEERGF' A
#
# COMPACT_ATOMS: atom_id res chain seq x y z
N MET A 1 12.83 8.69 -2.15
CA MET A 1 13.07 7.97 -0.89
C MET A 1 11.73 7.62 -0.27
N LEU A 2 11.49 6.34 0.03
CA LEU A 2 10.25 5.87 0.66
C LEU A 2 10.37 5.91 2.18
N THR A 3 9.29 6.25 2.86
CA THR A 3 9.18 6.01 4.32
C THR A 3 9.02 4.51 4.58
N LYS A 4 9.26 4.08 5.83
CA LYS A 4 9.09 2.67 6.22
C LYS A 4 7.70 2.12 5.87
N LYS A 5 6.63 2.86 6.16
CA LYS A 5 5.25 2.44 5.84
C LYS A 5 4.95 2.40 4.34
N GLN A 6 5.56 3.29 3.55
CA GLN A 6 5.41 3.25 2.09
C GLN A 6 6.12 2.02 1.50
N LEU A 7 7.31 1.69 2.00
CA LEU A 7 8.02 0.48 1.59
C LEU A 7 7.24 -0.78 1.98
N GLU A 8 6.73 -0.84 3.21
CA GLU A 8 5.87 -1.96 3.68
C GLU A 8 4.64 -2.12 2.78
N LEU A 9 3.97 -1.01 2.43
CA LEU A 9 2.82 -1.03 1.54
C LEU A 9 3.19 -1.53 0.13
N LEU A 10 4.28 -1.03 -0.44
CA LEU A 10 4.73 -1.42 -1.78
C LEU A 10 5.06 -2.91 -1.86
N LEU A 11 5.77 -3.44 -0.85
CA LEU A 11 6.09 -4.86 -0.76
C LEU A 11 4.83 -5.72 -0.62
N PHE A 12 3.87 -5.29 0.20
CA PHE A 12 2.59 -5.97 0.36
C PHE A 12 1.80 -6.01 -0.96
N ILE A 13 1.76 -4.91 -1.72
CA ILE A 13 1.08 -4.84 -3.02
C ILE A 13 1.73 -5.80 -4.02
N ASP A 14 3.06 -5.79 -4.11
CA ASP A 14 3.83 -6.67 -5.01
C ASP A 14 3.61 -8.16 -4.67
N GLU A 15 3.67 -8.51 -3.39
CA GLU A 15 3.39 -9.88 -2.92
C GLU A 15 1.94 -10.30 -3.20
N HIS A 16 0.98 -9.42 -2.92
CA HIS A 16 -0.43 -9.71 -3.17
C HIS A 16 -0.72 -9.92 -4.66
N LEU A 17 -0.13 -9.09 -5.53
CA LEU A 17 -0.23 -9.22 -6.98
C LEU A 17 0.35 -10.54 -7.48
N LYS A 18 1.52 -10.95 -6.96
CA LYS A 18 2.14 -12.24 -7.31
C LYS A 18 1.29 -13.44 -6.89
N ASN A 19 0.64 -13.35 -5.74
CA ASN A 19 -0.12 -14.47 -5.16
C ASN A 19 -1.56 -14.57 -5.71
N HIS A 20 -2.22 -13.44 -5.96
CA HIS A 20 -3.65 -13.41 -6.32
C HIS A 20 -3.91 -12.95 -7.77
N GLY A 21 -2.91 -12.38 -8.44
CA GLY A 21 -3.05 -11.82 -9.78
C GLY A 21 -3.83 -10.50 -9.84
N THR A 22 -4.26 -9.97 -8.69
CA THR A 22 -5.02 -8.73 -8.57
C THR A 22 -4.44 -7.84 -7.48
N ALA A 23 -4.60 -6.52 -7.63
CA ALA A 23 -4.22 -5.58 -6.59
C ALA A 23 -5.07 -5.79 -5.32
N PRO A 24 -4.51 -5.60 -4.12
CA PRO A 24 -5.30 -5.61 -2.89
C PRO A 24 -6.25 -4.41 -2.86
N SER A 25 -7.30 -4.49 -2.06
CA SER A 25 -8.19 -3.38 -1.74
C SER A 25 -7.54 -2.38 -0.77
N PHE A 26 -8.06 -1.15 -0.73
CA PHE A 26 -7.63 -0.15 0.25
C PHE A 26 -7.76 -0.63 1.70
N GLU A 27 -8.74 -1.47 2.00
CA GLU A 27 -8.94 -2.02 3.34
C GLU A 27 -7.88 -3.08 3.68
N GLU A 28 -7.56 -3.98 2.76
CA GLU A 28 -6.47 -4.96 2.93
C GLU A 28 -5.13 -4.26 3.12
N MET A 29 -4.83 -3.26 2.28
CA MET A 29 -3.62 -2.44 2.43
C MET A 29 -3.56 -1.75 3.79
N LYS A 30 -4.67 -1.16 4.24
CA LYS A 30 -4.75 -0.46 5.53
C LYS A 30 -4.47 -1.41 6.70
N ILE A 31 -5.01 -2.63 6.65
CA ILE A 31 -4.77 -3.67 7.65
C ILE A 31 -3.30 -4.10 7.61
N ALA A 32 -2.74 -4.35 6.42
CA ALA A 32 -1.36 -4.81 6.23
C ALA A 32 -0.32 -3.86 6.83
N VAL A 33 -0.53 -2.54 6.69
CA VAL A 33 0.39 -1.53 7.27
C VAL A 33 -0.08 -0.95 8.62
N ASN A 34 -1.01 -1.63 9.28
CA ASN A 34 -1.55 -1.27 10.60
C ASN A 34 -1.95 0.22 10.69
N LEU A 35 -2.83 0.65 9.77
CA LEU A 35 -3.43 1.97 9.77
C LEU A 35 -4.85 1.94 10.31
N LYS A 36 -5.23 3.01 11.03
CA LYS A 36 -6.57 3.11 11.64
C LYS A 36 -7.57 3.88 10.78
N SER A 37 -7.12 4.69 9.83
CA SER A 37 -7.98 5.61 9.07
C SER A 37 -7.91 5.39 7.56
N LYS A 38 -9.06 5.60 6.91
CA LYS A 38 -9.21 5.57 5.45
C LYS A 38 -8.32 6.64 4.78
N SER A 39 -8.31 7.86 5.29
CA SER A 39 -7.45 8.93 4.76
C SER A 39 -5.96 8.64 4.92
N GLY A 40 -5.58 7.83 5.92
CA GLY A 40 -4.20 7.40 6.11
C GLY A 40 -3.69 6.56 4.96
N ILE A 41 -4.49 5.57 4.52
CA ILE A 41 -4.08 4.69 3.43
C ILE A 41 -4.12 5.40 2.08
N HIS A 42 -5.14 6.24 1.82
CA HIS A 42 -5.19 7.04 0.58
C HIS A 42 -3.93 7.88 0.38
N ARG A 43 -3.46 8.57 1.43
CA ARG A 43 -2.22 9.36 1.33
C ARG A 43 -0.99 8.51 1.03
N LEU A 44 -0.90 7.30 1.58
CA LEU A 44 0.23 6.42 1.29
C LEU A 44 0.21 5.94 -0.16
N VAL A 45 -0.96 5.54 -0.67
CA VAL A 45 -1.14 5.08 -2.05
C VAL A 45 -0.85 6.20 -3.04
N THR A 46 -1.50 7.36 -2.88
CA THR A 46 -1.25 8.52 -3.77
C THR A 46 0.22 8.92 -3.77
N ALA A 47 0.88 8.87 -2.61
CA ALA A 47 2.30 9.17 -2.51
C ALA A 47 3.22 8.13 -3.20
N LEU A 48 2.78 6.88 -3.35
CA LEU A 48 3.49 5.88 -4.15
C LEU A 48 3.27 6.13 -5.64
N GLU A 49 2.03 6.34 -6.07
CA GLU A 49 1.65 6.64 -7.46
C GLU A 49 2.35 7.88 -8.01
N GLU A 50 2.35 9.00 -7.26
CA GLU A 50 3.05 10.24 -7.63
C GLU A 50 4.56 10.07 -7.82
N ARG A 51 5.14 9.01 -7.23
CA ARG A 51 6.56 8.67 -7.34
C ARG A 51 6.84 7.60 -8.40
N GLY A 52 5.82 7.12 -9.11
CA GLY A 52 5.94 6.12 -10.17
C GLY A 52 6.16 4.70 -9.68
N PHE A 53 5.69 4.38 -8.47
CA PHE A 53 5.61 3.01 -7.96
C PHE A 53 4.24 2.39 -8.26
#